data_AF-A0A920FXQ7-F1
#
_entry.id   AF-A0A920FXQ7-F1
#
_cell.length_a   1.000
_cell.length_b   1.000
_cell.length_c   1.000
_cell.angle_alpha   90.00
_cell.angle_beta   90.00
_cell.angle_gamma   90.00
#
_symmetry.space_group_name_H-M   'P 1'
#
loop_
_entity.id
_entity.type
_entity.pdbx_description
1 polymer ?
#
loop_
_entity_poly.entity_id
_entity_poly.type
_entity_poly.pdbx_seq_one_letter_code
_entity_poly.pdbx_strand_id
1 'polypeptide(L)' 'MIARRADAKSNKNFELADQIREELLQNGIILEDTKSGTKWKKT' A
#
# COMPACT_ATOMS: atom_id res chain seq x y z
N MET A 1 2.73 7.78 -2.95
CA MET A 1 1.77 6.79 -2.43
C MET A 1 2.38 5.84 -1.40
N ILE A 2 3.53 5.21 -1.67
CA ILE A 2 4.16 4.26 -0.72
C ILE A 2 4.58 4.92 0.61
N ALA A 3 5.12 6.14 0.57
CA ALA A 3 5.45 6.91 1.78
C ALA A 3 4.21 7.24 2.64
N ARG A 4 3.07 7.55 2.02
CA ARG A 4 1.80 7.80 2.75
C ARG A 4 1.29 6.56 3.47
N ARG A 5 1.52 5.36 2.91
CA ARG A 5 1.19 4.10 3.59
C ARG A 5 2.12 3.85 4.77
N ALA A 6 3.41 4.15 4.65
CA ALA A 6 4.36 4.06 5.76
C ALA A 6 3.97 5.02 6.90
N ASP A 7 3.61 6.26 6.59
CA ASP A 7 3.09 7.22 7.57
C ASP A 7 1.74 6.78 8.16
N ALA A 8 0.82 6.24 7.35
CA ALA A 8 -0.45 5.71 7.84
C ALA A 8 -0.22 4.54 8.81
N LYS A 9 0.68 3.62 8.49
CA LYS A 9 1.07 2.51 9.38
C LYS A 9 1.74 2.99 10.66
N SER A 10 2.61 4.00 10.55
CA SER A 10 3.30 4.62 11.69
C SER A 10 2.32 5.36 12.61
N ASN A 11 1.34 6.04 12.02
CA ASN A 11 0.23 6.69 12.73
C ASN A 11 -0.87 5.72 13.17
N LYS A 12 -0.67 4.40 13.01
CA LYS A 12 -1.68 3.33 13.27
C LYS A 12 -3.03 3.56 12.57
N ASN A 13 -3.02 4.30 11.47
CA ASN A 13 -4.19 4.61 10.67
C ASN A 13 -4.39 3.51 9.62
N PHE A 14 -4.92 2.37 10.07
CA PHE A 14 -5.13 1.18 9.24
C PHE A 14 -6.20 1.39 8.16
N GLU A 15 -7.23 2.20 8.45
CA GLU A 15 -8.25 2.60 7.47
C GLU A 15 -7.62 3.31 6.26
N LEU A 16 -6.74 4.27 6.51
CA LEU A 16 -6.08 5.00 5.43
C LEU A 16 -5.12 4.10 4.63
N ALA A 17 -4.46 3.14 5.30
CA ALA A 17 -3.61 2.17 4.64
C ALA A 17 -4.41 1.21 3.74
N ASP A 18 -5.62 0.81 4.15
CA ASP A 18 -6.51 -0.01 3.36
C ASP A 18 -7.14 0.77 2.20
N GLN A 19 -7.54 2.03 2.40
CA GLN A 19 -8.00 2.90 1.31
C GLN A 19 -6.94 3.04 0.21
N ILE A 20 -5.68 3.28 0.60
CA ILE A 20 -4.56 3.34 -0.36
C ILE A 20 -4.33 2.00 -1.05
N ARG A 21 -4.53 0.88 -0.34
CA ARG A 21 -4.42 -0.47 -0.93
C ARG A 21 -5.51 -0.70 -1.99
N GLU A 22 -6.75 -0.33 -1.70
CA GLU A 22 -7.87 -0.43 -2.64
C GLU A 22 -7.70 0.49 -3.84
N GLU A 23 -7.27 1.73 -3.62
CA GLU A 23 -7.02 2.70 -4.70
C GLU A 23 -5.90 2.20 -5.63
N LEU A 24 -4.84 1.61 -5.08
CA LEU A 24 -3.77 0.98 -5.86
C LEU A 24 -4.29 -0.24 -6.63
N LEU A 25 -5.12 -1.08 -6.00
CA LEU A 25 -5.75 -2.23 -6.65
C LEU A 25 -6.65 -1.81 -7.82
N GLN A 26 -7.45 -0.75 -7.65
CA GLN A 26 -8.31 -0.20 -8.70
C GLN A 26 -7.51 0.37 -9.87
N ASN A 27 -6.32 0.91 -9.61
CA ASN A 27 -5.39 1.37 -10.64
C ASN A 27 -4.62 0.21 -11.31
N GLY A 28 -4.92 -1.05 -11.00
CA GLY A 28 -4.22 -2.22 -11.52
C GLY A 28 -2.82 -2.40 -10.93
N ILE A 29 -2.54 -1.77 -9.80
CA ILE A 29 -1.27 -1.84 -9.09
C ILE A 29 -1.43 -2.80 -7.91
N ILE A 30 -0.92 -4.01 -8.06
CA ILE A 30 -0.92 -5.03 -7.01
C ILE A 30 0.32 -4.82 -6.14
N LEU A 31 0.13 -4.62 -4.83
CA LEU A 31 1.23 -4.58 -3.86
C LEU A 31 1.42 -5.96 -3.24
N GLU A 32 2.56 -6.56 -3.50
CA GLU A 32 3.07 -7.71 -2.75
C GLU A 32 4.04 -7.20 -1.67
N ASP A 33 3.55 -7.14 -0.44
CA ASP A 33 4.42 -6.98 0.72
C ASP A 33 5.04 -8.33 1.08
N THR A 34 6.33 -8.47 0.77
CA THR A 34 7.13 -9.59 1.28
C THR A 34 7.99 -9.12 2.45
N LYS A 35 8.40 -10.06 3.32
CA LYS A 35 9.37 -9.77 4.41
C LYS A 35 10.65 -9.11 3.91
N SER A 36 11.02 -9.33 2.64
CA SER A 36 12.22 -8.76 2.01
C SER A 36 11.98 -7.41 1.33
N GLY A 37 10.75 -6.90 1.28
CA GLY A 37 10.41 -5.60 0.70
C GLY A 37 9.03 -5.55 0.05
N THR A 38 8.51 -4.32 -0.10
CA THR A 38 7.27 -4.05 -0.82
C THR A 38 7.55 -4.00 -2.32
N LYS A 39 7.13 -5.02 -3.07
CA LYS A 39 7.16 -5.00 -4.54
C LYS A 39 5.77 -4.67 -5.05
N TRP A 40 5.69 -3.79 -6.04
CA TRP A 40 4.43 -3.46 -6.70
C TRP A 40 4.52 -3.87 -8.16
N LYS A 41 3.45 -4.49 -8.66
CA LYS A 41 3.32 -4.96 -10.04
C LYS A 41 2.16 -4.20 -10.68
N LYS A 42 2.44 -3.48 -11.76
CA LYS A 42 1.41 -2.85 -12.61
C LYS A 42 1.15 -3.81 -13.76
N THR A 43 -0.09 -4.31 -13.88
CA THR A 43 -0.49 -5.13 -15.04
C THR A 43 -0.98 -4.27 -16.18
#